data_AF-A0A165TGP4-F1
#
_entry.id   AF-A0A165TGP4-F1
#
_cell.length_a   1.000
_cell.length_b   1.000
_cell.length_c   1.000
_cell.angle_alpha   90.00
_cell.angle_beta   90.00
_cell.angle_gamma   90.00
#
_symmetry.space_group_name_H-M   'P 1'
#
loop_
_entity.id
_entity.type
_entity.pdbx_description
1 polymer ?
#
loop_
_entity_poly.entity_id
_entity_poly.type
_entity_poly.pdbx_seq_one_letter_code
_entity_poly.pdbx_strand_id
1 'polypeptide(L)' 'MGGTYHFTDGNSMDVGTGFIIGESQNIDESLTKVLGTSSNITAVASADAFLLGVQYQHRF' A
#
# COMPACT_ATOMS: atom_id res chain seq x y z
N MET A 1 -10.64 9.21 -1.37
CA MET A 1 -11.95 9.81 -1.07
C MET A 1 -12.29 9.48 0.38
N GLY A 2 -12.94 10.37 1.11
CA GLY A 2 -13.30 10.08 2.49
C GLY A 2 -14.34 11.05 3.03
N GLY A 3 -14.96 10.66 4.14
CA GLY A 3 -15.97 11.45 4.82
C GLY A 3 -15.96 11.20 6.31
N THR A 4 -16.38 12.23 7.04
CA THR A 4 -16.50 12.20 8.51
C THR A 4 -17.97 12.30 8.87
N TYR A 5 -18.42 11.43 9.77
CA TYR A 5 -19.74 11.52 10.38
C TYR A 5 -19.62 11.86 11.86
N HIS A 6 -20.32 12.91 12.29
CA HIS A 6 -20.35 13.33 13.70
C HIS A 6 -21.63 12.82 14.35
N PHE A 7 -21.49 11.95 15.36
CA PHE A 7 -22.62 11.43 16.13
C PHE A 7 -23.08 12.45 17.19
N THR A 8 -22.09 13.11 17.82
CA THR A 8 -22.24 14.15 18.84
C THR A 8 -21.03 15.09 18.77
N ASP A 9 -21.05 16.22 19.48
CA ASP A 9 -19.90 17.14 19.53
C ASP A 9 -18.60 16.49 20.03
N GLY A 10 -18.71 15.42 20.83
CA GLY A 10 -17.57 14.67 21.36
C GLY A 10 -17.26 13.36 20.63
N ASN A 11 -18.02 12.96 19.60
CA ASN A 11 -17.86 11.65 18.96
C ASN A 11 -18.03 11.73 17.43
N SER A 12 -17.04 11.21 16.70
CA SER A 12 -17.08 11.11 15.25
C SER A 12 -16.49 9.79 14.73
N MET A 13 -16.80 9.50 13.47
CA MET A 13 -16.23 8.38 12.72
C MET A 13 -15.78 8.87 11.35
N ASP A 14 -14.56 8.49 10.97
CA ASP A 14 -13.98 8.74 9.67
C ASP A 14 -13.95 7.45 8.85
N VAL A 15 -14.34 7.56 7.58
CA VAL A 15 -14.20 6.48 6.61
C VAL A 15 -13.50 7.03 5.38
N GLY A 16 -12.47 6.32 4.92
CA GLY A 16 -11.67 6.73 3.78
C GLY A 16 -11.29 5.56 2.89
N THR A 17 -11.19 5.82 1.60
CA THR A 17 -10.65 4.92 0.59
C THR A 17 -9.56 5.62 -0.21
N GLY A 18 -8.58 4.86 -0.69
CA GLY A 18 -7.48 5.36 -1.50
C GLY A 18 -7.04 4.35 -2.54
N PHE A 19 -6.49 4.85 -3.64
CA PHE A 19 -5.77 4.03 -4.61
C PHE A 19 -4.36 4.58 -4.75
N ILE A 20 -3.38 3.68 -4.76
CA ILE A 20 -2.00 3.95 -5.11
C ILE A 20 -1.75 3.27 -6.44
N ILE A 21 -1.25 4.03 -7.40
CA ILE A 21 -0.78 3.52 -8.68
C ILE A 21 0.74 3.48 -8.60
N GLY A 22 1.30 2.28 -8.61
CA GLY A 22 2.74 2.07 -8.55
C GLY A 22 3.36 2.21 -9.92
N GLU A 23 4.49 2.90 -10.00
CA GLU A 23 5.28 2.92 -11.23
C GLU A 23 5.90 1.54 -11.48
N SER A 24 5.94 1.13 -12.74
CA SER A 24 6.66 -0.08 -13.16
C SER A 24 8.17 0.13 -13.04
N GLN A 25 8.84 -0.75 -12.30
CA GLN A 25 10.30 -0.79 -12.21
C GLN A 25 10.88 -2.02 -12.90
N ASN A 26 11.98 -1.81 -13.62
CA ASN A 26 12.82 -2.88 -14.10
C ASN A 26 13.73 -3.33 -12.96
N ILE A 27 13.61 -4.60 -12.58
CA ILE A 27 14.41 -5.27 -11.56
C ILE A 27 15.37 -6.21 -12.28
N ASP A 28 16.66 -6.11 -11.94
CA ASP A 28 17.70 -7.03 -12.38
C ASP A 28 18.38 -7.63 -11.15
N GLU A 29 18.11 -8.91 -10.89
CA GLU A 29 18.60 -9.63 -9.72
C GLU A 29 19.55 -10.76 -10.13
N SER A 30 20.78 -10.70 -9.61
CA SER A 30 21.75 -11.78 -9.74
C SER A 30 21.61 -12.74 -8.55
N LEU A 31 21.35 -14.02 -8.84
CA LEU A 31 21.24 -15.07 -7.84
C LEU A 31 22.32 -16.12 -8.06
N THR A 32 23.20 -16.32 -7.07
CA THR A 32 24.14 -17.44 -7.05
C THR A 32 23.46 -18.64 -6.39
N LYS A 33 22.75 -19.46 -7.19
CA LYS A 33 21.94 -20.59 -6.67
C LYS A 33 22.73 -21.90 -6.49
N VAL A 34 23.87 -22.05 -7.17
CA VAL A 34 24.80 -23.20 -7.06
C VAL A 34 26.23 -22.65 -7.08
N LEU A 35 27.12 -23.21 -6.26
CA LEU A 35 28.52 -22.79 -6.16
C LEU A 35 29.18 -22.88 -7.57
N GLY A 36 29.44 -21.72 -8.18
CA GLY A 36 30.02 -21.63 -9.54
C GLY A 36 29.04 -21.31 -10.69
N THR A 37 27.74 -21.16 -10.44
CA THR A 37 26.79 -20.67 -11.47
C THR A 37 26.12 -19.37 -11.02
N SER A 38 26.28 -18.30 -11.80
CA SER A 38 25.46 -17.10 -11.69
C SER A 38 24.22 -17.23 -12.56
N SER A 39 23.04 -17.03 -11.98
CA SER A 39 21.81 -16.82 -12.75
C SER A 39 21.40 -15.36 -12.65
N ASN A 40 20.95 -14.79 -13.77
CA ASN A 40 20.42 -13.44 -13.82
C ASN A 40 18.92 -13.49 -14.07
N ILE A 41 18.15 -12.73 -13.31
CA ILE A 41 16.69 -12.61 -13.46
C ILE A 41 16.37 -11.14 -13.71
N THR A 42 15.89 -10.85 -14.91
CA THR A 42 15.32 -9.55 -15.24
C THR A 42 13.79 -9.64 -15.24
N ALA A 43 13.14 -8.72 -14.53
CA ALA A 43 11.70 -8.66 -14.41
C ALA A 43 11.21 -7.21 -14.39
N VAL A 44 9.96 -7.00 -14.80
CA VAL A 44 9.27 -5.72 -14.58
C VAL A 44 8.27 -5.93 -13.46
N ALA A 45 8.40 -5.16 -12.39
CA ALA A 45 7.49 -5.21 -11.24
C ALA A 45 6.70 -3.91 -11.14
N SER A 46 5.38 -4.03 -10.98
CA SER A 46 4.49 -2.92 -10.65
C SER A 46 3.66 -3.29 -9.41
N ALA A 47 3.35 -2.31 -8.58
CA ALA A 47 2.64 -2.52 -7.32
C ALA A 47 1.55 -1.46 -7.13
N ASP A 48 0.33 -1.83 -7.50
CA ASP A 48 -0.86 -1.02 -7.25
C ASP A 48 -1.51 -1.46 -5.94
N ALA A 49 -2.09 -0.50 -5.20
CA ALA A 49 -2.76 -0.80 -3.93
C ALA A 49 -4.09 -0.08 -3.80
N PHE A 50 -5.06 -0.77 -3.20
CA PHE A 50 -6.30 -0.16 -2.71
C PHE A 50 -6.28 -0.13 -1.19
N LEU A 51 -6.66 1.01 -0.63
CA LEU A 51 -6.67 1.28 0.80
C LEU A 51 -8.10 1.53 1.26
N LEU A 52 -8.46 0.94 2.40
CA LEU A 52 -9.69 1.22 3.13
C LEU A 52 -9.32 1.50 4.58
N GLY A 53 -9.81 2.61 5.12
CA GLY A 53 -9.58 3.04 6.50
C GLY A 53 -10.89 3.38 7.18
N VAL A 54 -11.01 2.97 8.44
CA VAL A 54 -12.09 3.34 9.34
C VAL A 54 -11.46 3.77 10.67
N GLN A 55 -11.87 4.92 11.18
CA GLN A 55 -11.35 5.47 12.43
C GLN A 55 -12.51 6.02 13.27
N TYR A 56 -12.46 5.75 14.58
CA TYR A 56 -13.37 6.35 15.56
C TYR A 56 -12.61 7.37 16.40
N GLN A 57 -13.24 8.50 16.71
CA GLN A 57 -12.67 9.57 17.51
C GLN A 57 -13.62 9.97 18.63
N HIS A 58 -13.06 10.10 19.84
CA HIS A 58 -13.72 10.63 21.02
C HIS A 58 -12.94 11.85 21.56
N ARG A 59 -13.64 12.93 21.92
CA ARG A 59 -13.07 14.14 22.53
C ARG A 59 -13.63 14.30 23.94
N PHE A 60 -12.72 14.40 24.91
CA PHE A 60 -13.01 14.69 26.31
C PHE A 60 -13.20 16.18 26.57
#